data_AF-A0A4Q1AVB9-F1
#
_entry.id   AF-A0A4Q1AVB9-F1
#
_cell.length_a   1.000
_cell.length_b   1.000
_cell.length_c   1.000
_cell.angle_alpha   90.00
_cell.angle_beta   90.00
_cell.angle_gamma   90.00
#
_symmetry.space_group_name_H-M   'P 1'
#
loop_
_entity.id
_entity.type
_entity.pdbx_description
1 polymer ?
#
loop_
_entity_poly.entity_id
_entity_poly.type
_entity_poly.pdbx_seq_one_letter_code
_entity_poly.pdbx_strand_id
1 'polypeptide(L)'
;MVSSLKNKKNSFLPKEFAIAHELSFIIHDVMAQIIQSGKEGNFFTTTIDIENNDDNESLEKSNDIFAWLKVQNRFNDRAKVLKITVLPAILSDMLHCIYEALESSRKSKLNISYMLIRKPLQESLYLLEAIVLDELDFSEKLAEDPLKLRSQNAGGVNAHGIRIQKVLDILNESSRFDASYIAQLRYDKAHDDSFDGICNHAMHLFTEHKAIRTEQLNINFIFSGWEQKISQWSYLYSRIPYLLFYTLCIVEYIVSSFALTTPEYLDDIQRRISASILLWWRKVDEHYKCQQLNRFVQVTESWLNEHCQSSGYSLPTEKDLLRMSDTGAYPKEKILSVKKRNMKYKIHAALNKMLVKQ
;
A
#
# COMPACT_ATOMS: atom_id res chain seq x y z
N MET A 1 -4.56 -3.56 16.38
CA MET A 1 -3.75 -4.15 17.46
C MET A 1 -2.48 -4.63 16.77
N VAL A 2 -1.35 -3.92 16.91
CA VAL A 2 -0.13 -4.15 16.13
C VAL A 2 0.88 -4.89 17.01
N SER A 3 1.17 -6.16 16.69
CA SER A 3 2.27 -6.94 17.29
C SER A 3 2.26 -8.37 16.71
N SER A 4 2.63 -8.56 15.44
CA SER A 4 2.76 -9.91 14.86
C SER A 4 4.10 -10.60 15.22
N LEU A 5 5.11 -9.83 15.69
CA LEU A 5 6.48 -10.33 15.83
C LEU A 5 6.88 -10.80 17.24
N LYS A 6 6.23 -10.33 18.32
CA LYS A 6 6.64 -10.67 19.70
C LYS A 6 6.50 -12.16 20.08
N ASN A 7 5.88 -13.01 19.24
CA ASN A 7 5.57 -14.40 19.57
C ASN A 7 6.13 -15.48 18.62
N LYS A 8 6.94 -15.17 17.59
CA LYS A 8 7.40 -16.19 16.63
C LYS A 8 8.84 -16.67 16.92
N LYS A 9 8.97 -17.88 17.46
CA LYS A 9 10.21 -18.47 18.03
C LYS A 9 11.40 -18.74 17.08
N ASN A 10 11.24 -18.69 15.76
CA ASN A 10 12.33 -18.94 14.80
C ASN A 10 12.32 -17.88 13.69
N SER A 11 13.18 -16.86 13.80
CA SER A 11 13.42 -15.86 12.77
C SER A 11 14.84 -16.00 12.24
N PHE A 12 14.99 -16.05 10.92
CA PHE A 12 16.30 -16.01 10.25
C PHE A 12 16.64 -14.59 9.79
N LEU A 13 15.75 -13.62 10.03
CA LEU A 13 15.94 -12.22 9.67
C LEU A 13 17.01 -11.57 10.57
N PRO A 14 18.08 -11.01 9.99
CA PRO A 14 19.05 -10.21 10.72
C PRO A 14 18.42 -9.01 11.44
N LYS A 15 19.00 -8.62 12.57
CA LYS A 15 18.44 -7.60 13.46
C LYS A 15 18.39 -6.22 12.80
N GLU A 16 19.32 -5.92 11.89
CA GLU A 16 19.36 -4.66 11.15
C GLU A 16 18.10 -4.43 10.31
N PHE A 17 17.44 -5.50 9.82
CA PHE A 17 16.25 -5.41 9.00
C PHE A 17 14.93 -5.47 9.78
N ALA A 18 14.99 -5.72 11.10
CA ALA A 18 13.80 -5.91 11.93
C ALA A 18 12.86 -4.68 11.89
N ILE A 19 13.41 -3.47 11.97
CA ILE A 19 12.61 -2.23 11.95
C ILE A 19 11.90 -2.04 10.61
N ALA A 20 12.58 -2.30 9.49
CA ALA A 20 11.98 -2.20 8.17
C ALA A 20 10.86 -3.23 7.95
N HIS A 21 11.09 -4.45 8.44
CA HIS A 21 10.12 -5.53 8.41
C HIS A 21 8.88 -5.21 9.26
N GLU A 22 9.08 -4.67 10.46
CA GLU A 22 8.01 -4.18 11.33
C GLU A 22 7.20 -3.05 10.67
N LEU A 23 7.88 -2.04 10.12
CA LEU A 23 7.23 -0.95 9.39
C LEU A 23 6.39 -1.48 8.22
N SER A 24 6.91 -2.43 7.46
CA SER A 24 6.19 -3.05 6.34
C SER A 24 4.91 -3.75 6.83
N PHE A 25 4.98 -4.45 7.96
CA PHE A 25 3.81 -5.07 8.58
C PHE A 25 2.83 -4.05 9.17
N ILE A 26 3.31 -2.94 9.74
CA ILE A 26 2.44 -1.87 10.24
C ILE A 26 1.60 -1.31 9.10
N ILE A 27 2.22 -0.98 7.97
CA ILE A 27 1.50 -0.45 6.80
C ILE A 27 0.54 -1.50 6.23
N HIS A 28 0.98 -2.75 6.12
CA HIS A 28 0.11 -3.87 5.72
C HIS A 28 -1.12 -4.00 6.63
N ASP A 29 -0.92 -4.01 7.95
CA ASP A 29 -1.99 -4.23 8.93
C ASP A 29 -3.00 -3.08 8.94
N VAL A 30 -2.55 -1.86 8.67
CA VAL A 30 -3.45 -0.70 8.47
C VAL A 30 -4.36 -0.93 7.26
N MET A 31 -3.79 -1.31 6.12
CA MET A 31 -4.58 -1.63 4.92
C MET A 31 -5.51 -2.84 5.12
N ALA A 32 -5.06 -3.86 5.86
CA ALA A 32 -5.90 -5.01 6.21
C ALA A 32 -7.07 -4.60 7.12
N GLN A 33 -6.82 -3.69 8.07
CA GLN A 33 -7.85 -3.15 8.95
C GLN A 33 -8.92 -2.36 8.18
N ILE A 34 -8.55 -1.69 7.08
CA ILE A 34 -9.52 -1.04 6.18
C ILE A 34 -10.49 -2.07 5.61
N ILE A 35 -10.01 -3.21 5.10
CA ILE A 35 -10.86 -4.28 4.57
C ILE A 35 -11.76 -4.85 5.68
N GLN A 36 -11.19 -5.17 6.84
CA GLN A 36 -11.96 -5.74 7.94
C GLN A 36 -13.06 -4.78 8.40
N SER A 37 -12.70 -3.51 8.63
CA SER A 37 -13.65 -2.50 9.12
C SER A 37 -14.69 -2.17 8.06
N GLY A 38 -14.31 -2.16 6.77
CA GLY A 38 -15.23 -1.96 5.65
C GLY A 38 -16.26 -3.07 5.52
N LYS A 39 -15.87 -4.33 5.72
CA LYS A 39 -16.81 -5.47 5.76
C LYS A 39 -17.73 -5.39 6.96
N GLU A 40 -17.19 -5.14 8.15
CA GLU A 40 -17.97 -5.06 9.39
C GLU A 40 -18.92 -3.85 9.42
N GLY A 41 -18.57 -2.77 8.74
CA GLY A 41 -19.35 -1.53 8.61
C GLY A 41 -20.15 -1.41 7.30
N ASN A 42 -20.22 -2.46 6.48
CA ASN A 42 -20.92 -2.46 5.18
C ASN A 42 -20.56 -1.29 4.25
N PHE A 43 -19.32 -0.77 4.34
CA PHE A 43 -18.86 0.36 3.51
C PHE A 43 -18.58 -0.05 2.06
N PHE A 44 -18.56 -1.36 1.78
CA PHE A 44 -18.41 -1.90 0.43
C PHE A 44 -19.76 -2.13 -0.29
N THR A 45 -20.78 -1.36 0.09
CA THR A 45 -22.12 -1.40 -0.49
C THR A 45 -22.50 0.00 -0.96
N THR A 46 -23.29 0.08 -2.04
CA THR A 46 -23.78 1.36 -2.55
C THR A 46 -25.25 1.27 -2.93
N THR A 47 -25.95 2.40 -2.81
CA THR A 47 -27.34 2.55 -3.22
C THR A 47 -27.37 3.26 -4.57
N ILE A 48 -28.22 2.76 -5.46
CA ILE A 48 -28.52 3.36 -6.76
C ILE A 48 -29.96 3.87 -6.67
N ASP A 49 -30.14 5.17 -6.84
CA ASP A 49 -31.47 5.78 -6.78
C ASP A 49 -32.24 5.47 -8.06
N ILE A 50 -33.47 4.96 -7.93
CA ILE A 50 -34.35 4.68 -9.07
C ILE A 50 -35.18 5.94 -9.30
N GLU A 51 -35.04 6.56 -10.47
CA GLU A 51 -35.67 7.85 -10.74
C GLU A 51 -37.17 7.70 -11.02
N ASN A 52 -37.56 6.68 -11.81
CA ASN A 52 -38.91 6.54 -12.37
C ASN A 52 -39.42 5.08 -12.33
N ASN A 53 -40.74 4.88 -12.45
CA ASN A 53 -41.36 3.54 -12.50
C ASN A 53 -40.88 2.70 -13.71
N ASP A 54 -40.62 3.33 -14.86
CA ASP A 54 -40.07 2.64 -16.03
C ASP A 54 -38.65 2.11 -15.78
N ASP A 55 -37.87 2.84 -14.97
CA ASP A 55 -36.51 2.45 -14.57
C ASP A 55 -36.57 1.20 -13.68
N ASN A 56 -37.54 1.15 -12.74
CA ASN A 56 -37.81 -0.01 -11.90
C ASN A 56 -38.23 -1.24 -12.71
N GLU A 57 -39.18 -1.10 -13.63
CA GLU A 57 -39.63 -2.21 -14.49
C GLU A 57 -38.49 -2.75 -15.37
N SER A 58 -37.64 -1.87 -15.89
CA SER A 58 -36.51 -2.26 -16.73
C SER A 58 -35.43 -2.99 -15.94
N LEU A 59 -35.23 -2.63 -14.66
CA LEU A 59 -34.30 -3.31 -13.76
C LEU A 59 -34.81 -4.70 -13.39
N GLU A 60 -36.11 -4.84 -13.05
CA GLU A 60 -36.73 -6.13 -12.74
C GLU A 60 -36.66 -7.12 -13.91
N LYS A 61 -36.68 -6.62 -15.15
CA LYS A 61 -36.55 -7.41 -16.38
C LYS A 61 -35.08 -7.72 -16.74
N SER A 62 -34.10 -7.10 -16.09
CA SER A 62 -32.68 -7.32 -16.37
C SER A 62 -32.09 -8.43 -15.49
N ASN A 63 -31.34 -9.33 -16.12
CA ASN A 63 -30.60 -10.37 -15.39
C ASN A 63 -29.21 -9.91 -14.92
N ASP A 64 -28.73 -8.76 -15.42
CA ASP A 64 -27.41 -8.23 -15.09
C ASP A 64 -27.51 -6.71 -14.85
N ILE A 65 -27.12 -6.30 -13.64
CA ILE A 65 -27.12 -4.89 -13.23
C ILE A 65 -26.16 -4.05 -14.06
N PHE A 66 -25.03 -4.61 -14.50
CA PHE A 66 -24.05 -3.87 -15.31
C PHE A 66 -24.54 -3.66 -16.75
N ALA A 67 -25.24 -4.67 -17.31
CA ALA A 67 -25.89 -4.53 -18.61
C ALA A 67 -27.00 -3.47 -18.56
N TRP A 68 -27.81 -3.48 -17.49
CA TRP A 68 -28.85 -2.49 -17.27
C TRP A 68 -28.29 -1.06 -17.13
N LEU A 69 -27.26 -0.87 -16.31
CA LEU A 69 -26.58 0.42 -16.14
C LEU A 69 -26.01 0.94 -17.46
N LYS A 70 -25.55 0.05 -18.35
CA LYS A 70 -25.07 0.42 -19.70
C LYS A 70 -26.21 0.90 -20.59
N VAL A 71 -27.33 0.20 -20.62
CA VAL A 71 -28.50 0.57 -21.45
C VAL A 71 -29.11 1.89 -21.01
N GLN A 72 -29.17 2.14 -19.70
CA GLN A 72 -29.69 3.38 -19.12
C GLN A 72 -28.68 4.55 -19.11
N ASN A 73 -27.47 4.37 -19.69
CA ASN A 73 -26.39 5.36 -19.69
C ASN A 73 -25.96 5.85 -18.27
N ARG A 74 -26.14 5.00 -17.24
CA ARG A 74 -25.81 5.30 -15.84
C ARG A 74 -24.35 4.97 -15.53
N PHE A 75 -23.42 5.60 -16.26
CA PHE A 75 -21.99 5.29 -16.19
C PHE A 75 -21.35 5.63 -14.84
N ASN A 76 -21.82 6.69 -14.18
CA ASN A 76 -21.37 7.08 -12.84
C ASN A 76 -21.70 6.02 -11.78
N ASP A 77 -22.94 5.51 -11.80
CA ASP A 77 -23.37 4.46 -10.88
C ASP A 77 -22.59 3.16 -11.14
N ARG A 78 -22.35 2.82 -12.41
CA ARG A 78 -21.48 1.71 -12.79
C ARG A 78 -20.07 1.86 -12.20
N ALA A 79 -19.45 3.03 -12.37
CA ALA A 79 -18.11 3.30 -11.84
C ALA A 79 -18.07 3.21 -10.32
N LYS A 80 -19.08 3.74 -9.63
CA LYS A 80 -19.21 3.66 -8.18
C LYS A 80 -19.33 2.21 -7.69
N VAL A 81 -20.22 1.42 -8.30
CA VAL A 81 -20.40 -0.01 -7.98
C VAL A 81 -19.10 -0.79 -8.21
N LEU A 82 -18.45 -0.59 -9.36
CA LEU A 82 -17.21 -1.28 -9.70
C LEU A 82 -16.09 -0.90 -8.73
N LYS A 83 -15.85 0.40 -8.46
CA LYS A 83 -14.85 0.86 -7.50
C LYS A 83 -15.03 0.19 -6.13
N ILE A 84 -16.24 0.22 -5.60
CA ILE A 84 -16.58 -0.27 -4.26
C ILE A 84 -16.43 -1.80 -4.18
N THR A 85 -16.71 -2.52 -5.26
CA THR A 85 -16.59 -3.99 -5.33
C THR A 85 -15.15 -4.44 -5.58
N VAL A 86 -14.46 -3.75 -6.48
CA VAL A 86 -13.14 -4.15 -6.98
C VAL A 86 -12.03 -3.78 -6.00
N LEU A 87 -12.11 -2.65 -5.32
CA LEU A 87 -11.11 -2.23 -4.33
C LEU A 87 -10.86 -3.30 -3.25
N PRO A 88 -11.85 -3.78 -2.48
CA PRO A 88 -11.60 -4.78 -1.43
C PRO A 88 -11.09 -6.10 -2.01
N ALA A 89 -11.45 -6.47 -3.24
CA ALA A 89 -10.98 -7.68 -3.89
C ALA A 89 -9.49 -7.58 -4.27
N ILE A 90 -9.09 -6.52 -4.98
CA ILE A 90 -7.68 -6.27 -5.34
C ILE A 90 -6.83 -6.13 -4.08
N LEU A 91 -7.30 -5.32 -3.13
CA LEU A 91 -6.52 -5.05 -1.91
C LEU A 91 -6.36 -6.33 -1.08
N SER A 92 -7.38 -7.19 -0.97
CA SER A 92 -7.27 -8.46 -0.26
C SER A 92 -6.22 -9.38 -0.91
N ASP A 93 -6.26 -9.54 -2.23
CA ASP A 93 -5.28 -10.36 -2.97
C ASP A 93 -3.86 -9.79 -2.84
N MET A 94 -3.71 -8.47 -2.98
CA MET A 94 -2.44 -7.76 -2.82
C MET A 94 -1.87 -7.97 -1.41
N LEU A 95 -2.68 -7.81 -0.37
CA LEU A 95 -2.24 -7.95 1.02
C LEU A 95 -1.86 -9.39 1.38
N HIS A 96 -2.56 -10.40 0.85
CA HIS A 96 -2.13 -11.79 1.02
C HIS A 96 -0.75 -12.04 0.41
N CYS A 97 -0.50 -11.53 -0.79
CA CYS A 97 0.81 -11.63 -1.43
C CYS A 97 1.89 -10.91 -0.61
N ILE A 98 1.62 -9.69 -0.13
CA ILE A 98 2.56 -8.91 0.71
C ILE A 98 2.84 -9.64 2.02
N TYR A 99 1.81 -10.14 2.72
CA TYR A 99 1.95 -10.88 3.98
C TYR A 99 2.86 -12.09 3.81
N GLU A 100 2.58 -12.93 2.81
CA GLU A 100 3.38 -14.13 2.56
C GLU A 100 4.79 -13.79 2.06
N ALA A 101 4.96 -12.69 1.32
CA ALA A 101 6.27 -12.19 0.93
C ALA A 101 7.11 -11.78 2.15
N LEU A 102 6.53 -11.03 3.09
CA LEU A 102 7.19 -10.61 4.33
C LEU A 102 7.51 -11.81 5.23
N GLU A 103 6.56 -12.73 5.44
CA GLU A 103 6.80 -13.95 6.22
C GLU A 103 7.86 -14.85 5.59
N SER A 104 7.89 -14.96 4.25
CA SER A 104 8.92 -15.71 3.53
C SER A 104 10.29 -15.06 3.68
N SER A 105 10.36 -13.72 3.60
CA SER A 105 11.59 -12.97 3.87
C SER A 105 12.10 -13.21 5.29
N ARG A 106 11.21 -13.19 6.31
CA ARG A 106 11.57 -13.48 7.71
C ARG A 106 12.14 -14.89 7.90
N LYS A 107 11.69 -15.84 7.09
CA LYS A 107 12.15 -17.24 7.05
C LYS A 107 13.37 -17.43 6.13
N SER A 108 13.98 -16.36 5.61
CA SER A 108 15.14 -16.41 4.70
C SER A 108 14.86 -17.10 3.36
N LYS A 109 13.58 -17.14 2.95
CA LYS A 109 13.10 -17.62 1.64
C LYS A 109 12.88 -16.43 0.70
N LEU A 110 13.98 -15.76 0.35
CA LEU A 110 13.93 -14.50 -0.40
C LEU A 110 13.47 -14.66 -1.84
N ASN A 111 13.74 -15.80 -2.48
CA ASN A 111 13.15 -16.13 -3.77
C ASN A 111 11.62 -16.04 -3.74
N ILE A 112 10.97 -16.72 -2.79
CA ILE A 112 9.52 -16.71 -2.63
C ILE A 112 9.04 -15.29 -2.30
N SER A 113 9.80 -14.55 -1.48
CA SER A 113 9.48 -13.15 -1.17
C SER A 113 9.39 -12.27 -2.43
N TYR A 114 10.40 -12.32 -3.29
CA TYR A 114 10.43 -11.55 -4.54
C TYR A 114 9.43 -12.04 -5.59
N MET A 115 9.21 -13.35 -5.69
CA MET A 115 8.16 -13.90 -6.56
C MET A 115 6.79 -13.33 -6.19
N LEU A 116 6.47 -13.29 -4.90
CA LEU A 116 5.17 -12.85 -4.40
C LEU A 116 4.97 -11.34 -4.48
N ILE A 117 6.02 -10.53 -4.24
CA ILE A 117 5.88 -9.06 -4.22
C ILE A 117 5.73 -8.45 -5.62
N ARG A 118 6.11 -9.18 -6.67
CA ARG A 118 6.01 -8.73 -8.07
C ARG A 118 4.61 -8.26 -8.45
N LYS A 119 3.59 -9.10 -8.21
CA LYS A 119 2.19 -8.82 -8.59
C LYS A 119 1.64 -7.59 -7.86
N PRO A 120 1.76 -7.47 -6.52
CA PRO A 120 1.42 -6.25 -5.79
C PRO A 120 1.99 -4.97 -6.40
N LEU A 121 3.30 -4.94 -6.69
CA LEU A 121 3.97 -3.74 -7.15
C LEU A 121 3.68 -3.40 -8.61
N GLN A 122 3.65 -4.39 -9.50
CA GLN A 122 3.57 -4.15 -10.96
C GLN A 122 2.14 -4.17 -11.51
N GLU A 123 1.23 -4.89 -10.89
CA GLU A 123 -0.11 -5.15 -11.46
C GLU A 123 -1.20 -4.59 -10.55
N SER A 124 -1.25 -5.01 -9.28
CA SER A 124 -2.30 -4.58 -8.36
C SER A 124 -2.24 -3.07 -8.11
N LEU A 125 -1.04 -2.51 -7.90
CA LEU A 125 -0.86 -1.07 -7.69
C LEU A 125 -1.16 -0.25 -8.96
N TYR A 126 -0.83 -0.76 -10.15
CA TYR A 126 -1.19 -0.12 -11.42
C TYR A 126 -2.71 0.02 -11.60
N LEU A 127 -3.44 -1.00 -11.17
CA LEU A 127 -4.89 -1.04 -11.23
C LEU A 127 -5.53 -0.06 -10.25
N LEU A 128 -5.00 0.05 -9.02
CA LEU A 128 -5.44 1.05 -8.06
C LEU A 128 -5.18 2.48 -8.55
N GLU A 129 -4.03 2.73 -9.16
CA GLU A 129 -3.74 4.02 -9.82
C GLU A 129 -4.74 4.35 -10.94
N ALA A 130 -5.26 3.33 -11.65
CA ALA A 130 -6.28 3.55 -12.67
C ALA A 130 -7.57 4.10 -12.09
N ILE A 131 -7.98 3.58 -10.93
CA ILE A 131 -9.16 4.06 -10.20
C ILE A 131 -8.97 5.52 -9.79
N VAL A 132 -7.77 5.88 -9.30
CA VAL A 132 -7.49 7.27 -8.85
C VAL A 132 -7.49 8.26 -10.03
N LEU A 133 -6.95 7.86 -11.18
CA LEU A 133 -6.82 8.77 -12.33
C LEU A 133 -8.15 9.11 -12.98
N ASP A 134 -8.98 8.10 -13.20
CA ASP A 134 -10.27 8.26 -13.85
C ASP A 134 -11.15 7.03 -13.58
N GLU A 135 -12.12 7.20 -12.67
CA GLU A 135 -13.05 6.14 -12.28
C GLU A 135 -13.95 5.69 -13.44
N LEU A 136 -14.28 6.59 -14.38
CA LEU A 136 -15.15 6.31 -15.51
C LEU A 136 -14.40 5.53 -16.59
N ASP A 137 -13.20 5.96 -16.96
CA ASP A 137 -12.32 5.24 -17.89
C ASP A 137 -11.92 3.87 -17.34
N PHE A 138 -11.63 3.76 -16.04
CA PHE A 138 -11.41 2.48 -15.39
C PHE A 138 -12.63 1.56 -15.51
N SER A 139 -13.82 2.07 -15.18
CA SER A 139 -15.10 1.35 -15.24
C SER A 139 -15.41 0.85 -16.65
N GLU A 140 -15.22 1.70 -17.66
CA GLU A 140 -15.40 1.34 -19.06
C GLU A 140 -14.42 0.27 -19.52
N LYS A 141 -13.12 0.46 -19.26
CA LYS A 141 -12.10 -0.54 -19.63
C LYS A 141 -12.35 -1.88 -18.95
N LEU A 142 -12.70 -1.88 -17.67
CA LEU A 142 -12.98 -3.13 -16.95
C LEU A 142 -14.23 -3.85 -17.50
N ALA A 143 -15.25 -3.10 -17.93
CA ALA A 143 -16.47 -3.68 -18.48
C ALA A 143 -16.31 -4.19 -19.91
N GLU A 144 -15.50 -3.53 -20.73
CA GLU A 144 -15.42 -3.81 -22.18
C GLU A 144 -14.18 -4.61 -22.58
N ASP A 145 -13.00 -4.27 -22.04
CA ASP A 145 -11.75 -4.94 -22.35
C ASP A 145 -10.75 -4.80 -21.19
N PRO A 146 -10.82 -5.70 -20.19
CA PRO A 146 -9.92 -5.70 -19.05
C PRO A 146 -8.44 -5.76 -19.43
N LEU A 147 -8.09 -6.27 -20.61
CA LEU A 147 -6.70 -6.35 -21.06
C LEU A 147 -6.08 -4.97 -21.27
N LYS A 148 -6.89 -3.91 -21.42
CA LYS A 148 -6.45 -2.51 -21.45
C LYS A 148 -5.90 -2.03 -20.11
N LEU A 149 -6.27 -2.66 -19.00
CA LEU A 149 -5.83 -2.33 -17.63
C LEU A 149 -4.53 -3.05 -17.22
N ARG A 150 -3.78 -3.58 -18.19
CA ARG A 150 -2.47 -4.17 -17.97
C ARG A 150 -1.37 -3.11 -17.96
N SER A 151 -0.43 -3.24 -17.02
CA SER A 151 0.70 -2.30 -16.89
C SER A 151 1.56 -2.23 -18.14
N GLN A 152 1.68 -3.33 -18.91
CA GLN A 152 2.43 -3.35 -20.16
C GLN A 152 1.89 -2.39 -21.22
N ASN A 153 0.62 -1.98 -21.13
CA ASN A 153 0.01 -1.05 -22.09
C ASN A 153 0.39 0.41 -21.83
N ALA A 154 1.07 0.71 -20.72
CA ALA A 154 1.36 2.09 -20.35
C ALA A 154 2.35 2.77 -21.30
N GLY A 155 3.21 2.02 -22.02
CA GLY A 155 4.21 2.58 -22.94
C GLY A 155 5.61 2.73 -22.32
N GLY A 156 5.97 1.87 -21.35
CA GLY A 156 7.30 1.83 -20.74
C GLY A 156 7.48 2.76 -19.54
N VAL A 157 8.71 2.82 -19.01
CA VAL A 157 9.04 3.48 -17.73
C VAL A 157 8.67 4.97 -17.72
N ASN A 158 8.98 5.71 -18.79
CA ASN A 158 8.66 7.14 -18.87
C ASN A 158 7.14 7.40 -18.83
N ALA A 159 6.36 6.57 -19.51
CA ALA A 159 4.91 6.71 -19.53
C ALA A 159 4.28 6.32 -18.19
N HIS A 160 4.85 5.32 -17.49
CA HIS A 160 4.52 5.06 -16.09
C HIS A 160 4.83 6.26 -15.20
N GLY A 161 5.98 6.92 -15.38
CA GLY A 161 6.36 8.13 -14.64
C GLY A 161 5.33 9.26 -14.80
N ILE A 162 4.92 9.56 -16.04
CA ILE A 162 3.88 10.58 -16.31
C ILE A 162 2.56 10.21 -15.64
N ARG A 163 2.17 8.94 -15.72
CA ARG A 163 0.93 8.44 -15.10
C ARG A 163 0.97 8.55 -13.58
N ILE A 164 2.07 8.14 -12.96
CA ILE A 164 2.28 8.24 -11.51
C ILE A 164 2.32 9.70 -11.07
N GLN A 165 2.89 10.61 -11.85
CA GLN A 165 2.92 12.04 -11.53
C GLN A 165 1.49 12.60 -11.40
N LYS A 166 0.60 12.26 -12.34
CA LYS A 166 -0.81 12.64 -12.25
C LYS A 166 -1.48 12.10 -10.99
N VAL A 167 -1.17 10.86 -10.60
CA VAL A 167 -1.66 10.28 -9.33
C VAL A 167 -1.14 11.09 -8.15
N LEU A 168 0.16 11.40 -8.09
CA LEU A 168 0.75 12.19 -7.00
C LEU A 168 0.14 13.58 -6.91
N ASP A 169 -0.18 14.21 -8.03
CA ASP A 169 -0.84 15.52 -8.06
C ASP A 169 -2.27 15.44 -7.49
N ILE A 170 -3.03 14.40 -7.83
CA ILE A 170 -4.37 14.15 -7.25
C ILE A 170 -4.28 13.89 -5.74
N LEU A 171 -3.27 13.15 -5.30
CA LEU A 171 -3.03 12.84 -3.89
C LEU A 171 -2.42 14.02 -3.10
N ASN A 172 -1.96 15.08 -3.76
CA ASN A 172 -1.15 16.16 -3.19
C ASN A 172 0.16 15.67 -2.52
N GLU A 173 0.77 14.63 -3.08
CA GLU A 173 1.94 13.93 -2.51
C GLU A 173 3.22 14.07 -3.38
N SER A 174 3.17 14.92 -4.42
CA SER A 174 4.31 15.29 -5.28
C SER A 174 5.47 15.97 -4.54
N SER A 175 5.21 16.50 -3.33
CA SER A 175 6.25 17.05 -2.46
C SER A 175 7.09 15.96 -1.78
N ARG A 176 6.49 14.79 -1.51
CA ARG A 176 7.08 13.69 -0.74
C ARG A 176 7.64 12.59 -1.64
N PHE A 177 6.96 12.27 -2.72
CA PHE A 177 7.34 11.20 -3.64
C PHE A 177 7.92 11.73 -4.96
N ASP A 178 8.62 10.84 -5.67
CA ASP A 178 9.15 11.11 -6.99
C ASP A 178 8.57 10.09 -7.98
N ALA A 179 7.78 10.58 -8.94
CA ALA A 179 7.05 9.73 -9.87
C ALA A 179 7.97 8.88 -10.76
N SER A 180 9.08 9.47 -11.23
CA SER A 180 10.07 8.80 -12.06
C SER A 180 10.75 7.67 -11.29
N TYR A 181 11.07 7.90 -10.01
CA TYR A 181 11.68 6.89 -9.16
C TYR A 181 10.71 5.75 -8.82
N ILE A 182 9.43 6.03 -8.53
CA ILE A 182 8.42 4.97 -8.37
C ILE A 182 8.29 4.15 -9.66
N ALA A 183 8.28 4.79 -10.83
CA ALA A 183 8.21 4.11 -12.11
C ALA A 183 9.44 3.21 -12.34
N GLN A 184 10.64 3.74 -12.09
CA GLN A 184 11.90 3.00 -12.19
C GLN A 184 11.90 1.77 -11.28
N LEU A 185 11.58 1.97 -10.00
CA LEU A 185 11.54 0.91 -9.00
C LEU A 185 10.61 -0.25 -9.39
N ARG A 186 9.57 0.00 -10.18
CA ARG A 186 8.54 -1.00 -10.51
C ARG A 186 8.71 -1.62 -11.89
N TYR A 187 9.21 -0.86 -12.86
CA TYR A 187 9.09 -1.22 -14.28
C TYR A 187 10.40 -1.14 -15.06
N ASP A 188 11.49 -0.62 -14.48
CA ASP A 188 12.77 -0.54 -15.20
C ASP A 188 13.62 -1.81 -15.02
N LYS A 189 13.41 -2.79 -15.90
CA LYS A 189 14.17 -4.05 -15.92
C LYS A 189 15.68 -3.87 -16.08
N ALA A 190 16.14 -2.76 -16.65
CA ALA A 190 17.54 -2.53 -16.96
C ALA A 190 18.29 -1.86 -15.81
N HIS A 191 17.57 -1.30 -14.84
CA HIS A 191 18.17 -0.59 -13.72
C HIS A 191 18.35 -1.49 -12.50
N ASP A 192 19.54 -1.47 -11.90
CA ASP A 192 19.86 -2.30 -10.74
C ASP A 192 19.00 -1.95 -9.52
N ASP A 193 18.62 -0.67 -9.39
CA ASP A 193 17.64 -0.22 -8.40
C ASP A 193 16.20 -0.35 -8.95
N SER A 194 15.81 -1.57 -9.29
CA SER A 194 14.45 -1.93 -9.69
C SER A 194 14.00 -3.30 -9.20
N PHE A 195 12.75 -3.36 -8.72
CA PHE A 195 12.11 -4.62 -8.39
C PHE A 195 11.85 -5.49 -9.62
N ASP A 196 11.71 -4.92 -10.83
CA ASP A 196 11.42 -5.73 -12.01
C ASP A 196 12.55 -6.72 -12.32
N GLY A 197 13.81 -6.27 -12.24
CA GLY A 197 14.97 -7.13 -12.44
C GLY A 197 15.02 -8.29 -11.44
N ILE A 198 15.04 -7.96 -10.14
CA ILE A 198 15.19 -8.95 -9.07
C ILE A 198 13.98 -9.89 -8.95
N CYS A 199 12.76 -9.40 -9.21
CA CYS A 199 11.55 -10.24 -9.21
C CYS A 199 11.55 -11.21 -10.40
N ASN A 200 11.96 -10.76 -11.59
CA ASN A 200 12.14 -11.66 -12.74
C ASN A 200 13.20 -12.72 -12.46
N HIS A 201 14.31 -12.34 -11.81
CA HIS A 201 15.36 -13.26 -11.41
C HIS A 201 14.88 -14.30 -10.39
N ALA A 202 13.92 -13.94 -9.53
CA ALA A 202 13.29 -14.86 -8.59
C ALA A 202 12.25 -15.80 -9.26
N MET A 203 11.54 -15.32 -10.29
CA MET A 203 10.53 -16.08 -11.01
C MET A 203 11.11 -17.14 -11.95
N HIS A 204 12.29 -16.88 -12.53
CA HIS A 204 12.88 -17.76 -13.54
C HIS A 204 14.13 -18.45 -13.01
N LEU A 205 14.31 -19.73 -13.35
CA LEU A 205 15.53 -20.49 -13.04
C LEU A 205 16.74 -19.95 -13.80
N PHE A 206 16.52 -19.52 -15.03
CA PHE A 206 17.50 -18.92 -15.92
C PHE A 206 16.93 -17.65 -16.54
N THR A 207 17.75 -16.63 -16.65
CA THR A 207 17.39 -15.33 -17.23
C THR A 207 18.41 -14.93 -18.30
N GLU A 208 17.92 -14.48 -19.45
CA GLU A 208 18.76 -14.14 -20.61
C GLU A 208 18.95 -12.63 -20.79
N HIS A 209 18.12 -11.82 -20.13
CA HIS A 209 18.18 -10.37 -20.24
C HIS A 209 19.51 -9.85 -19.69
N LYS A 210 20.20 -8.98 -20.45
CA LYS A 210 21.58 -8.54 -20.17
C LYS A 210 21.79 -8.05 -18.73
N ALA A 211 20.83 -7.32 -18.17
CA ALA A 211 20.92 -6.76 -16.81
C ALA A 211 20.77 -7.80 -15.69
N ILE A 212 20.13 -8.95 -15.95
CA ILE A 212 19.84 -9.97 -14.92
C ILE A 212 20.27 -11.37 -15.39
N ARG A 213 21.24 -11.45 -16.29
CA ARG A 213 21.61 -12.71 -16.94
C ARG A 213 22.17 -13.69 -15.90
N THR A 214 21.72 -14.94 -15.93
CA THR A 214 22.26 -15.97 -15.05
C THR A 214 23.74 -16.21 -15.34
N GLU A 215 24.55 -16.15 -14.30
CA GLU A 215 25.99 -16.44 -14.38
C GLU A 215 26.25 -17.91 -14.73
N GLN A 216 27.42 -18.19 -15.31
CA GLN A 216 27.81 -19.57 -15.58
C GLN A 216 27.84 -20.39 -14.28
N LEU A 217 27.32 -21.63 -14.35
CA LEU A 217 27.22 -22.54 -13.21
C LEU A 217 26.34 -22.03 -12.05
N ASN A 218 25.44 -21.07 -12.31
CA ASN A 218 24.47 -20.57 -11.34
C ASN A 218 23.03 -20.92 -11.75
N ILE A 219 22.12 -21.07 -10.77
CA ILE A 219 20.67 -21.17 -10.99
C ILE A 219 19.99 -20.09 -10.13
N ASN A 220 20.20 -18.83 -10.53
CA ASN A 220 19.63 -17.63 -9.91
C ASN A 220 19.54 -17.73 -8.37
N PHE A 221 18.34 -17.55 -7.82
CA PHE A 221 18.13 -17.56 -6.37
C PHE A 221 18.35 -18.93 -5.69
N ILE A 222 18.37 -20.05 -6.42
CA ILE A 222 18.53 -21.38 -5.82
C ILE A 222 19.88 -21.49 -5.10
N PHE A 223 20.93 -20.90 -5.66
CA PHE A 223 22.26 -20.92 -5.07
C PHE A 223 22.59 -19.65 -4.26
N SER A 224 21.59 -18.85 -3.88
CA SER A 224 21.81 -17.71 -2.99
C SER A 224 22.29 -18.18 -1.60
N GLY A 225 23.59 -17.96 -1.34
CA GLY A 225 24.21 -18.12 -0.04
C GLY A 225 23.86 -16.99 0.93
N TRP A 226 24.48 -16.99 2.10
CA TRP A 226 24.15 -16.02 3.15
C TRP A 226 24.46 -14.58 2.75
N GLU A 227 25.61 -14.33 2.11
CA GLU A 227 25.99 -12.98 1.66
C GLU A 227 25.01 -12.41 0.63
N GLN A 228 24.57 -13.23 -0.34
CA GLN A 228 23.55 -12.84 -1.30
C GLN A 228 22.21 -12.56 -0.62
N LYS A 229 21.87 -13.31 0.43
CA LYS A 229 20.64 -13.05 1.20
C LYS A 229 20.72 -11.75 1.99
N ILE A 230 21.89 -11.39 2.51
CA ILE A 230 22.11 -10.09 3.15
C ILE A 230 21.88 -8.96 2.14
N SER A 231 22.49 -9.02 0.94
CA SER A 231 22.27 -7.98 -0.07
C SER A 231 20.82 -7.91 -0.53
N GLN A 232 20.17 -9.06 -0.73
CA GLN A 232 18.74 -9.15 -1.03
C GLN A 232 17.88 -8.53 0.08
N TRP A 233 18.08 -8.87 1.35
CA TRP A 233 17.35 -8.23 2.44
C TRP A 233 17.57 -6.73 2.50
N SER A 234 18.81 -6.27 2.35
CA SER A 234 19.12 -4.85 2.33
C SER A 234 18.41 -4.14 1.19
N TYR A 235 18.37 -4.74 0.00
CA TYR A 235 17.64 -4.20 -1.16
C TYR A 235 16.13 -4.14 -0.88
N LEU A 236 15.53 -5.27 -0.48
CA LEU A 236 14.09 -5.35 -0.18
C LEU A 236 13.69 -4.29 0.84
N TYR A 237 14.36 -4.25 2.00
CA TYR A 237 13.96 -3.45 3.14
C TYR A 237 14.36 -1.98 3.08
N SER A 238 15.17 -1.57 2.11
CA SER A 238 15.44 -0.15 1.85
C SER A 238 14.44 0.47 0.86
N ARG A 239 13.70 -0.33 0.08
CA ARG A 239 12.71 0.20 -0.90
C ARG A 239 11.28 -0.16 -0.58
N ILE A 240 11.03 -1.35 -0.01
CA ILE A 240 9.66 -1.81 0.19
C ILE A 240 8.82 -0.89 1.09
N PRO A 241 9.36 -0.28 2.18
CA PRO A 241 8.55 0.62 3.00
C PRO A 241 8.08 1.87 2.25
N TYR A 242 8.91 2.38 1.33
CA TYR A 242 8.57 3.52 0.47
C TYR A 242 7.39 3.21 -0.46
N LEU A 243 7.43 2.05 -1.15
CA LEU A 243 6.34 1.63 -2.04
C LEU A 243 5.07 1.22 -1.29
N LEU A 244 5.20 0.61 -0.10
CA LEU A 244 4.05 0.28 0.74
C LEU A 244 3.38 1.55 1.27
N PHE A 245 4.14 2.57 1.66
CA PHE A 245 3.57 3.84 2.09
C PHE A 245 2.88 4.56 0.92
N TYR A 246 3.46 4.55 -0.28
CA TYR A 246 2.78 5.04 -1.49
C TYR A 246 1.46 4.29 -1.76
N THR A 247 1.46 2.96 -1.60
CA THR A 247 0.26 2.13 -1.74
C THR A 247 -0.81 2.52 -0.73
N LEU A 248 -0.43 2.78 0.53
CA LEU A 248 -1.34 3.23 1.57
C LEU A 248 -2.01 4.57 1.18
N CYS A 249 -1.25 5.56 0.70
CA CYS A 249 -1.80 6.85 0.27
C CYS A 249 -2.86 6.68 -0.84
N ILE A 250 -2.61 5.80 -1.82
CA ILE A 250 -3.60 5.49 -2.86
C ILE A 250 -4.85 4.84 -2.25
N VAL A 251 -4.68 3.84 -1.39
CA VAL A 251 -5.80 3.13 -0.76
C VAL A 251 -6.64 4.09 0.08
N GLU A 252 -6.01 4.93 0.91
CA GLU A 252 -6.70 5.92 1.74
C GLU A 252 -7.48 6.91 0.89
N TYR A 253 -6.92 7.38 -0.23
CA TYR A 253 -7.63 8.26 -1.16
C TYR A 253 -8.89 7.59 -1.74
N ILE A 254 -8.76 6.37 -2.27
CA ILE A 254 -9.92 5.65 -2.85
C ILE A 254 -11.00 5.42 -1.78
N VAL A 255 -10.60 4.99 -0.59
CA VAL A 255 -11.51 4.73 0.54
C VAL A 255 -12.20 6.00 1.01
N SER A 256 -11.50 7.14 1.04
CA SER A 256 -12.06 8.43 1.47
C SER A 256 -13.27 8.86 0.63
N SER A 257 -13.40 8.36 -0.60
CA SER A 257 -14.51 8.68 -1.51
C SER A 257 -15.84 8.02 -1.13
N PHE A 258 -15.83 7.02 -0.24
CA PHE A 258 -17.06 6.31 0.17
C PHE A 258 -17.12 5.89 1.65
N ALA A 259 -16.03 6.03 2.41
CA ALA A 259 -16.00 5.71 3.84
C ALA A 259 -15.53 6.92 4.67
N LEU A 260 -16.39 7.39 5.58
CA LEU A 260 -16.06 8.46 6.50
C LEU A 260 -15.11 7.97 7.59
N THR A 261 -13.97 8.63 7.72
CA THR A 261 -12.99 8.38 8.80
C THR A 261 -12.69 9.68 9.53
N THR A 262 -12.60 9.64 10.85
CA THR A 262 -12.30 10.84 11.65
C THR A 262 -10.85 11.28 11.43
N PRO A 263 -10.57 12.58 11.19
CA PRO A 263 -9.21 13.09 11.02
C PRO A 263 -8.27 12.68 12.16
N GLU A 264 -8.74 12.66 13.40
CA GLU A 264 -7.91 12.31 14.55
C GLU A 264 -7.45 10.85 14.55
N TYR A 265 -8.18 9.95 13.89
CA TYR A 265 -7.79 8.55 13.74
C TYR A 265 -6.73 8.40 12.65
N LEU A 266 -6.91 9.09 11.52
CA LEU A 266 -5.93 9.15 10.44
C LEU A 266 -4.61 9.73 10.94
N ASP A 267 -4.67 10.83 11.71
CA ASP A 267 -3.51 11.44 12.34
C ASP A 267 -2.78 10.48 13.32
N ASP A 268 -3.51 9.65 14.06
CA ASP A 268 -2.90 8.64 14.95
C ASP A 268 -2.18 7.55 14.17
N ILE A 269 -2.76 7.07 13.07
CA ILE A 269 -2.12 6.12 12.15
C ILE A 269 -0.87 6.76 11.52
N GLN A 270 -1.01 7.95 10.96
CA GLN A 270 0.08 8.65 10.28
C GLN A 270 1.22 8.98 11.25
N ARG A 271 0.94 9.30 12.52
CA ARG A 271 1.99 9.42 13.56
C ARG A 271 2.78 8.12 13.75
N ARG A 272 2.09 6.99 13.89
CA ARG A 272 2.74 5.68 14.10
C ARG A 272 3.64 5.31 12.93
N ILE A 273 3.13 5.49 11.72
CA ILE A 273 3.86 5.16 10.50
C ILE A 273 5.02 6.13 10.30
N SER A 274 4.81 7.44 10.46
CA SER A 274 5.88 8.44 10.37
C SER A 274 7.01 8.16 11.36
N ALA A 275 6.68 7.86 12.63
CA ALA A 275 7.70 7.50 13.61
C ALA A 275 8.48 6.24 13.22
N SER A 276 7.78 5.25 12.67
CA SER A 276 8.38 4.01 12.18
C SER A 276 9.29 4.25 10.96
N ILE A 277 8.91 5.16 10.05
CA ILE A 277 9.75 5.60 8.91
C ILE A 277 11.03 6.26 9.41
N LEU A 278 10.96 7.15 10.40
CA LEU A 278 12.16 7.82 10.95
C LEU A 278 13.10 6.82 11.62
N LEU A 279 12.56 5.82 12.32
CA LEU A 279 13.37 4.74 12.92
C LEU A 279 13.99 3.84 11.86
N TRP A 280 13.23 3.50 10.82
CA TRP A 280 13.68 2.71 9.68
C TRP A 280 14.84 3.39 8.94
N TRP A 281 14.71 4.68 8.62
CA TRP A 281 15.71 5.43 7.87
C TRP A 281 17.11 5.42 8.53
N ARG A 282 17.15 5.40 9.86
CA ARG A 282 18.40 5.30 10.64
C ARG A 282 19.11 3.96 10.50
N LYS A 283 18.42 2.92 10.00
CA LYS A 283 18.96 1.56 9.79
C LYS A 283 19.23 1.24 8.33
N VAL A 284 18.79 2.08 7.39
CA VAL A 284 19.10 1.91 5.98
C VAL A 284 20.61 2.11 5.77
N ASP A 285 21.25 1.13 5.15
CA ASP A 285 22.66 1.20 4.76
C ASP A 285 22.89 2.39 3.81
N GLU A 286 24.01 3.11 4.00
CA GLU A 286 24.38 4.27 3.19
C GLU A 286 24.41 3.97 1.68
N HIS A 287 24.81 2.75 1.29
CA HIS A 287 24.83 2.32 -0.11
C HIS A 287 23.44 2.38 -0.76
N TYR A 288 22.38 2.23 0.02
CA TYR A 288 21.00 2.20 -0.45
C TYR A 288 20.25 3.50 -0.21
N LYS A 289 20.92 4.54 0.30
CA LYS A 289 20.35 5.87 0.42
C LYS A 289 20.44 6.59 -0.92
N CYS A 290 19.32 7.20 -1.33
CA CYS A 290 19.25 8.03 -2.52
C CYS A 290 18.51 9.35 -2.21
N GLN A 291 18.57 10.31 -3.13
CA GLN A 291 17.95 11.63 -2.94
C GLN A 291 16.43 11.52 -2.71
N GLN A 292 15.77 10.58 -3.40
CA GLN A 292 14.32 10.39 -3.36
C GLN A 292 13.88 9.84 -2.00
N LEU A 293 14.60 8.86 -1.44
CA LEU A 293 14.33 8.35 -0.10
C LEU A 293 14.66 9.39 0.99
N ASN A 294 15.73 10.18 0.81
CA ASN A 294 16.04 11.30 1.71
C ASN A 294 14.88 12.30 1.75
N ARG A 295 14.40 12.72 0.57
CA ARG A 295 13.26 13.64 0.45
C ARG A 295 12.01 13.09 1.11
N PHE A 296 11.69 11.82 0.85
CA PHE A 296 10.58 11.11 1.48
C PHE A 296 10.62 11.19 3.01
N VAL A 297 11.79 10.93 3.59
CA VAL A 297 11.98 10.94 5.04
C VAL A 297 11.94 12.36 5.60
N GLN A 298 12.58 13.32 4.94
CA GLN A 298 12.58 14.73 5.36
C GLN A 298 11.17 15.32 5.42
N VAL A 299 10.36 15.11 4.37
CA VAL A 299 8.96 15.59 4.35
C VAL A 299 8.14 14.90 5.43
N THR A 300 8.37 13.60 5.67
CA THR A 300 7.72 12.85 6.75
C THR A 300 8.12 13.35 8.14
N GLU A 301 9.38 13.70 8.34
CA GLU A 301 9.90 14.30 9.57
C GLU A 301 9.31 15.69 9.82
N SER A 302 9.29 16.55 8.80
CA SER A 302 8.67 17.88 8.87
C SER A 302 7.21 17.78 9.29
N TRP A 303 6.42 16.92 8.63
CA TRP A 303 5.03 16.69 9.00
C TRP A 303 4.88 16.24 10.45
N LEU A 304 5.70 15.28 10.90
CA LEU A 304 5.59 14.74 12.26
C LEU A 304 5.93 15.79 13.33
N ASN A 305 6.96 16.60 13.06
CA ASN A 305 7.40 17.67 13.94
C ASN A 305 6.34 18.78 14.05
N GLU A 306 5.83 19.24 12.92
CA GLU A 306 4.75 20.24 12.86
C GLU A 306 3.49 19.74 13.57
N HIS A 307 3.12 18.48 13.35
CA HIS A 307 1.96 17.85 14.00
C HIS A 307 2.12 17.76 15.52
N CYS A 308 3.31 17.41 16.01
CA CYS A 308 3.58 17.39 17.45
C CYS A 308 3.50 18.80 18.04
N GLN A 309 4.08 19.79 17.38
CA GLN A 309 4.11 21.18 17.85
C GLN A 309 2.73 21.82 17.85
N SER A 310 1.96 21.66 16.76
CA SER A 310 0.58 22.17 16.66
C SER A 310 -0.35 21.54 17.69
N SER A 311 -0.06 20.30 18.10
CA SER A 311 -0.76 19.59 19.17
C SER A 311 -0.26 19.94 20.58
N GLY A 312 0.70 20.86 20.71
CA GLY A 312 1.23 21.34 22.00
C GLY A 312 2.30 20.46 22.65
N TYR A 313 2.94 19.57 21.87
CA TYR A 313 4.00 18.67 22.34
C TYR A 313 5.38 19.10 21.82
N SER A 314 6.43 18.64 22.50
CA SER A 314 7.82 18.86 22.07
C SER A 314 8.15 18.04 20.82
N LEU A 315 9.28 18.35 20.17
CA LEU A 315 9.83 17.51 19.12
C LEU A 315 10.14 16.10 19.67
N PRO A 316 9.89 15.02 18.88
CA PRO A 316 10.08 13.65 19.33
C PRO A 316 11.57 13.29 19.46
N THR A 317 11.95 12.74 20.62
CA THR A 317 13.25 12.08 20.78
C THR A 317 13.21 10.64 20.25
N GLU A 318 14.35 9.95 20.16
CA GLU A 318 14.38 8.53 19.78
C GLU A 318 13.51 7.64 20.67
N LYS A 319 13.50 7.89 21.99
CA LYS A 319 12.63 7.15 22.92
C LYS A 319 11.14 7.44 22.65
N ASP A 320 10.82 8.67 22.28
CA ASP A 320 9.46 9.03 21.90
C ASP A 320 9.06 8.35 20.59
N LEU A 321 9.93 8.30 19.58
CA LEU A 321 9.66 7.63 18.31
C LEU A 321 9.38 6.13 18.48
N LEU A 322 10.18 5.42 19.28
CA LEU A 322 9.93 4.01 19.60
C LEU A 322 8.54 3.82 20.22
N ARG A 323 8.21 4.63 21.23
CA ARG A 323 6.89 4.57 21.86
C ARG A 323 5.76 4.98 20.92
N MET A 324 5.98 5.98 20.07
CA MET A 324 5.01 6.52 19.13
C MET A 324 4.68 5.51 18.04
N SER A 325 5.68 4.79 17.51
CA SER A 325 5.46 3.71 16.54
C SER A 325 4.52 2.63 17.08
N ASP A 326 4.72 2.21 18.34
CA ASP A 326 3.90 1.20 19.00
C ASP A 326 2.49 1.70 19.37
N THR A 327 2.39 2.94 19.85
CA THR A 327 1.19 3.39 20.61
C THR A 327 0.45 4.58 20.03
N GLY A 328 1.03 5.29 19.05
CA GLY A 328 0.50 6.56 18.52
C GLY A 328 0.60 7.72 19.52
N ALA A 329 1.34 7.53 20.62
CA ALA A 329 1.51 8.53 21.66
C ALA A 329 2.33 9.73 21.19
N TYR A 330 1.92 10.92 21.60
CA TYR A 330 2.76 12.10 21.46
C TYR A 330 3.97 12.04 22.42
N PRO A 331 5.01 12.87 22.18
CA PRO A 331 6.18 12.95 23.05
C PRO A 331 5.78 13.20 24.50
N LYS A 332 6.28 12.34 25.41
CA LYS A 332 5.96 12.38 26.86
C LYS A 332 4.46 12.34 27.22
N GLU A 333 3.56 11.97 26.31
CA GLU A 333 2.13 11.87 26.60
C GLU A 333 1.85 10.86 27.73
N LYS A 334 0.89 11.13 28.63
CA LYS A 334 0.56 10.17 29.70
C LYS A 334 -0.14 8.91 29.13
N ILE A 335 0.19 7.73 29.64
CA ILE A 335 -0.39 6.44 29.20
C ILE A 335 -1.94 6.46 29.30
N LEU A 336 -2.49 7.08 30.34
CA LEU A 336 -3.94 7.22 30.51
C LEU A 336 -4.60 8.01 29.37
N SER A 337 -3.94 9.04 28.84
CA SER A 337 -4.44 9.83 27.70
C SER A 337 -4.54 8.96 26.44
N VAL A 338 -3.46 8.22 26.15
CA VAL A 338 -3.41 7.28 25.01
C VAL A 338 -4.51 6.22 25.13
N LYS A 339 -4.73 5.65 26.32
CA LYS A 339 -5.80 4.67 26.57
C LYS A 339 -7.19 5.27 26.34
N LYS A 340 -7.44 6.51 26.79
CA LYS A 340 -8.71 7.21 26.57
C LYS A 340 -8.97 7.45 25.08
N ARG A 341 -7.97 7.91 24.32
CA ARG A 341 -8.07 8.11 22.86
C ARG A 341 -8.39 6.80 22.13
N ASN A 342 -7.66 5.73 22.45
CA ASN A 342 -7.94 4.40 21.87
C ASN A 342 -9.32 3.86 22.22
N MET A 343 -9.82 4.13 23.42
CA MET A 343 -11.19 3.76 23.82
C MET A 343 -12.23 4.56 23.03
N LYS A 344 -12.00 5.87 22.81
CA LYS A 344 -12.86 6.71 21.96
C LYS A 344 -13.01 6.13 20.56
N TYR A 345 -11.92 5.73 19.91
CA TYR A 345 -11.97 5.12 18.57
C TYR A 345 -12.78 3.82 18.55
N LYS A 346 -12.60 2.95 19.55
CA LYS A 346 -13.37 1.69 19.66
C LYS A 346 -14.87 1.95 19.83
N ILE A 347 -15.24 2.97 20.62
CA ILE A 347 -16.64 3.36 20.81
C ILE A 347 -17.24 3.87 19.50
N HIS A 348 -16.54 4.75 18.77
CA HIS A 348 -17.02 5.25 17.47
C HIS A 348 -17.20 4.12 16.46
N ALA A 349 -16.22 3.20 16.37
CA ALA A 349 -16.33 2.03 15.51
C ALA A 349 -17.52 1.13 15.88
N ALA A 350 -17.81 0.95 17.17
CA ALA A 350 -18.95 0.16 17.62
C ALA A 350 -20.30 0.84 17.30
N LEU A 351 -20.39 2.16 17.46
CA LEU A 351 -21.59 2.93 17.10
C LEU A 351 -21.87 2.87 15.59
N ASN A 352 -20.84 3.05 14.75
CA ASN A 352 -21.00 2.95 13.30
C ASN A 352 -21.51 1.57 12.86
N LYS A 353 -21.04 0.50 13.50
CA LYS A 353 -21.55 -0.86 13.25
C LYS A 353 -23.02 -1.05 13.64
N MET A 354 -23.51 -0.33 14.66
CA MET A 354 -24.92 -0.40 15.06
C MET A 354 -25.82 0.34 14.07
N LEU A 355 -25.38 1.49 13.57
CA LEU A 355 -26.14 2.31 12.60
C LEU A 355 -26.30 1.62 11.25
N VAL A 356 -25.33 0.78 10.85
CA VAL A 356 -25.34 0.06 9.57
C VAL A 356 -26.24 -1.19 9.59
N LYS A 357 -26.59 -1.70 10.78
CA LYS A 357 -27.48 -2.87 10.94
C LYS A 357 -28.98 -2.51 10.98
N GLN A 358 -29.30 -1.23 10.94
CA GLN A 358 -30.66 -0.70 10.75
C GLN A 358 -30.85 -0.39 9.27
#